data_AF-A0A9E0UA18-F1
#
_entry.id   AF-A0A9E0UA18-F1
#
_cell.length_a   1.000
_cell.length_b   1.000
_cell.length_c   1.000
_cell.angle_alpha   90.00
_cell.angle_beta   90.00
_cell.angle_gamma   90.00
#
_symmetry.space_group_name_H-M   'P 1'
#
loop_
_entity.id
_entity.type
_entity.pdbx_description
1 polymer ?
#
loop_
_entity_poly.entity_id
_entity_poly.type
_entity_poly.pdbx_seq_one_letter_code
_entity_poly.pdbx_strand_id
1 'polypeptide(L)' 'MPKSICRALRALFPLQAVPVSTLPTQAEARALGAMLASAGKRAVIYPMQGGYRVSEVAA' A
#
# COMPACT_ATOMS: atom_id res chain seq x y z
N MET A 1 -19.44 -19.74 -9.88
CA MET A 1 -18.33 -20.16 -8.99
C MET A 1 -17.17 -19.16 -9.11
N PRO A 2 -16.42 -18.89 -8.03
CA PRO A 2 -16.15 -17.57 -7.39
C PRO A 2 -15.48 -16.45 -8.22
N LYS A 3 -15.06 -16.73 -9.45
CA LYS A 3 -14.21 -15.84 -10.27
C LYS A 3 -14.94 -14.61 -10.80
N SER A 4 -16.26 -14.71 -11.04
CA SER A 4 -17.08 -13.61 -11.54
C SER A 4 -17.30 -12.52 -10.47
N ILE A 5 -17.59 -12.93 -9.24
CA ILE A 5 -17.79 -12.00 -8.11
C ILE A 5 -16.48 -11.27 -7.78
N CYS A 6 -15.34 -11.98 -7.73
CA CYS A 6 -14.04 -11.35 -7.50
C CYS A 6 -13.65 -10.34 -8.60
N ARG A 7 -13.99 -10.60 -9.87
CA ARG A 7 -13.76 -9.64 -10.96
C ARG A 7 -14.65 -8.41 -10.83
N ALA A 8 -15.93 -8.59 -10.51
CA ALA A 8 -16.86 -7.49 -10.32
C ALA A 8 -16.43 -6.60 -9.14
N LEU A 9 -16.04 -7.20 -8.01
CA LEU A 9 -15.55 -6.46 -6.84
C LEU A 9 -14.26 -5.68 -7.12
N ARG A 10 -13.31 -6.26 -7.88
CA ARG A 10 -12.08 -5.54 -8.31
C ARG A 10 -12.36 -4.40 -9.29
N ALA A 11 -13.42 -4.49 -10.09
CA ALA A 11 -13.82 -3.43 -11.01
C ALA A 11 -14.56 -2.29 -10.29
N LEU A 12 -15.32 -2.62 -9.24
CA LEU A 12 -16.08 -1.65 -8.44
C LEU A 12 -15.22 -0.93 -7.40
N PHE A 13 -14.19 -1.60 -6.88
CA PHE A 13 -13.25 -1.06 -5.89
C PHE A 13 -11.83 -1.41 -6.30
N PRO A 14 -11.22 -0.63 -7.23
CA PRO A 14 -9.86 -0.87 -7.66
C PRO A 14 -8.91 -0.51 -6.51
N LEU A 15 -8.69 -1.47 -5.60
CA LEU A 15 -7.62 -1.37 -4.60
C LEU A 15 -6.29 -1.33 -5.34
N GLN A 16 -5.76 -0.13 -5.54
CA GLN A 16 -4.50 0.11 -6.21
C GLN A 16 -3.44 0.48 -5.17
N ALA A 17 -2.34 -0.27 -5.18
CA ALA A 17 -1.16 0.07 -4.40
C ALA A 17 -0.27 0.98 -5.25
N VAL A 18 -0.26 2.27 -4.93
CA VAL A 18 0.60 3.27 -5.58
C VAL A 18 1.89 3.37 -4.79
N PRO A 19 3.07 3.10 -5.38
CA PRO A 19 4.34 3.22 -4.67
C PRO A 19 4.58 4.69 -4.32
N VAL A 20 4.71 4.98 -3.03
CA VAL A 20 4.98 6.34 -2.54
C VAL A 20 6.49 6.57 -2.47
N SER A 21 7.21 5.63 -1.85
CA SER A 21 8.66 5.74 -1.69
C SER A 21 9.32 4.40 -1.37
N THR A 22 10.62 4.33 -1.61
CA THR A 22 11.51 3.28 -1.14
C THR A 22 12.49 3.87 -0.14
N LEU A 23 12.57 3.28 1.04
CA LEU A 23 13.37 3.74 2.17
C LEU A 23 14.36 2.65 2.60
N PRO A 24 15.60 3.01 2.97
CA PRO A 24 16.62 2.03 3.34
C PRO A 24 16.31 1.32 4.67
N THR A 25 15.65 1.99 5.63
CA THR A 25 15.42 1.45 6.98
C THR A 25 13.94 1.23 7.30
N GLN A 26 13.67 0.26 8.17
CA GLN A 26 12.32 -0.06 8.61
C GLN A 26 11.72 1.09 9.45
N ALA A 27 12.56 1.79 10.21
CA ALA A 27 12.16 2.90 11.06
C ALA A 27 11.62 4.06 10.23
N GLU A 28 12.33 4.44 9.16
CA GLU A 28 11.87 5.46 8.21
C GLU A 28 10.57 5.04 7.53
N ALA A 29 10.47 3.77 7.11
CA ALA A 29 9.26 3.25 6.47
C ALA A 29 8.04 3.31 7.41
N ARG A 30 8.24 3.02 8.70
CA ARG A 30 7.19 3.17 9.72
C ARG A 30 6.82 4.63 9.96
N ALA A 31 7.80 5.53 10.02
CA ALA A 31 7.53 6.95 10.17
C ALA A 31 6.68 7.49 9.01
N LEU A 32 7.04 7.12 7.77
CA LEU A 32 6.28 7.51 6.58
C LEU A 32 4.88 6.87 6.57
N GLY A 33 4.78 5.58 6.94
CA GLY A 33 3.49 4.91 7.08
C GLY A 33 2.58 5.58 8.13
N ALA A 34 3.13 6.00 9.26
CA ALA A 34 2.40 6.72 10.31
C ALA A 34 1.95 8.11 9.82
N MET A 35 2.79 8.83 9.08
CA MET A 35 2.40 10.10 8.46
C MET A 35 1.23 9.92 7.47
N LEU A 36 1.31 8.90 6.59
CA LEU A 36 0.22 8.59 5.67
C LEU A 36 -1.07 8.22 6.42
N ALA A 37 -0.97 7.42 7.48
CA ALA A 37 -2.13 7.07 8.31
C ALA A 37 -2.76 8.30 8.97
N SER A 38 -1.94 9.23 9.48
CA SER A 38 -2.43 10.48 10.07
C SER A 38 -3.10 11.40 9.05
N ALA A 39 -2.70 11.31 7.77
CA ALA A 39 -3.35 11.99 6.64
C ALA A 39 -4.64 11.28 6.17
N GLY A 40 -5.10 10.24 6.87
CA GLY A 40 -6.29 9.46 6.50
C GLY A 40 -6.06 8.46 5.36
N LYS A 41 -4.81 8.26 4.94
CA LYS A 41 -4.45 7.35 3.87
C LYS A 41 -4.13 5.96 4.41
N ARG A 42 -4.40 4.93 3.62
CA ARG A 42 -3.99 3.56 3.95
C ARG A 42 -2.62 3.31 3.35
N ALA A 43 -1.66 2.86 4.14
CA ALA A 43 -0.30 2.57 3.68
C ALA A 43 0.08 1.12 3.99
N VAL A 44 0.81 0.50 3.07
CA VAL A 44 1.38 -0.84 3.22
C VAL A 44 2.90 -0.72 3.10
N ILE A 45 3.61 -1.36 4.03
CA ILE A 45 5.06 -1.44 4.04
C ILE A 45 5.44 -2.88 3.72
N TYR A 46 6.32 -3.08 2.75
CA TYR A 46 6.85 -4.41 2.44
C TYR A 46 8.35 -4.38 2.17
N PRO A 47 9.09 -5.44 2.59
CA PRO A 47 10.52 -5.52 2.36
C PRO A 47 10.83 -5.72 0.87
N MET A 48 11.94 -5.14 0.42
CA MET A 48 12.48 -5.25 -0.94
C MET A 48 13.99 -5.47 -0.88
N GLN A 49 14.62 -5.98 -1.95
CA GLN A 49 16.07 -5.98 -2.05
C GLN A 49 16.61 -4.55 -1.86
N GLY A 50 17.35 -4.33 -0.78
CA GLY A 50 17.95 -3.03 -0.45
C GLY A 50 17.11 -2.09 0.42
N GLY A 51 15.97 -2.52 0.98
CA GLY A 51 15.23 -1.70 1.94
C GLY A 51 13.75 -2.07 2.08
N TYR A 52 12.93 -1.05 2.29
CA TYR A 52 11.49 -1.14 2.53
C TYR A 52 10.75 -0.23 1.55
N ARG A 53 9.73 -0.77 0.89
CA ARG A 53 8.84 0.04 0.04
C ARG A 53 7.57 0.36 0.81
N VAL A 54 7.17 1.63 0.74
CA VAL A 54 5.89 2.12 1.27
C VAL A 54 4.98 2.41 0.08
N SER A 55 3.80 1.82 0.08
CA SER A 55 2.77 2.03 -0.96
C SER A 55 1.48 2.51 -0.32
N GLU A 56 0.85 3.50 -0.93
CA GLU A 56 -0.48 3.96 -0.58
C GLU A 56 -1.51 3.03 -1.22
N VAL A 57 -2.52 2.62 -0.45
CA VAL A 57 -3.64 1.82 -0.94
C VAL A 57 -4.81 2.77 -1.16
N ALA A 58 -5.01 3.15 -2.41
CA ALA A 58 -6.22 3.84 -2.85
C ALA A 58 -7.33 2.80 -3.08
N ALA A 59 -8.57 3.13 -2.69
CA ALA A 59 -9.75 2.29 -2.87
C ALA A 59 -10.62 2.78 -4.03
#